data_AF-A0A847IF59-F1
#
_entry.id   AF-A0A847IF59-F1
#
_cell.length_a   1.000
_cell.length_b   1.000
_cell.length_c   1.000
_cell.angle_alpha   90.00
_cell.angle_beta   90.00
_cell.angle_gamma   90.00
#
_symmetry.space_group_name_H-M   'P 1'
#
loop_
_entity.id
_entity.type
_entity.pdbx_description
1 polymer ?
#
loop_
_entity_poly.entity_id
_entity_poly.type
_entity_poly.pdbx_seq_one_letter_code
_entity_poly.pdbx_strand_id
1 'polypeptide(L)'
;MTAALPADFLTAGPGTALTTGDVDTHRTGALVRRLSGTAMRTVDGLYDAFAAAWDFPDHFGFNKDAFDDVIGDLPAGLRTSTGGVATGFLTVIDHAEELLADATDDDRAWFATSPPFWRERCERDGRGFGIVLLADEGAADGVEQRWRAADGDLLRLRQD
;
A
#
# COMPACT_ATOMS: atom_id res chain seq x y z
N MET A 1 9.18 -2.93 18.42
CA MET A 1 9.94 -1.81 17.87
C MET A 1 9.07 -1.16 16.81
N THR A 2 9.01 0.17 16.75
CA THR A 2 8.07 0.89 15.88
C THR A 2 8.89 1.80 14.96
N ALA A 3 8.65 1.71 13.65
CA ALA A 3 9.31 2.55 12.66
C ALA A 3 8.50 3.82 12.41
N ALA A 4 9.17 4.97 12.32
CA ALA A 4 8.56 6.22 11.89
C ALA A 4 8.56 6.32 10.35
N LEU A 5 7.46 6.79 9.78
CA LEU A 5 7.43 7.20 8.37
C LEU A 5 8.09 8.57 8.20
N PRO A 6 8.91 8.77 7.16
CA PRO A 6 9.33 10.10 6.74
C PRO A 6 8.11 11.01 6.53
N ALA A 7 8.23 12.28 6.91
CA ALA A 7 7.11 13.23 6.85
C ALA A 7 6.58 13.44 5.41
N ASP A 8 7.45 13.26 4.42
CA ASP A 8 7.16 13.39 2.99
C ASP A 8 6.85 12.05 2.30
N PHE A 9 6.81 10.93 3.03
CA PHE A 9 6.63 9.60 2.43
C PHE A 9 5.38 9.48 1.55
N LEU A 10 4.28 10.15 1.92
CA LEU A 10 3.04 10.08 1.14
C LEU A 10 3.07 10.93 -0.13
N THR A 11 4.01 11.87 -0.23
CA THR A 11 4.10 12.88 -1.31
C THR A 11 5.42 12.80 -2.09
N ALA A 12 6.35 11.92 -1.69
CA ALA A 12 7.67 11.80 -2.30
C ALA A 12 8.21 10.37 -2.20
N GLY A 13 9.16 10.03 -3.08
CA GLY A 13 9.79 8.71 -3.13
C GLY A 13 8.95 7.65 -3.86
N PRO A 14 9.13 6.35 -3.57
CA PRO A 14 8.62 5.27 -4.43
C PRO A 14 7.16 4.85 -4.20
N GLY A 15 6.40 5.49 -3.31
CA GLY A 15 5.04 5.05 -2.97
C GLY A 15 4.99 3.83 -2.05
N THR A 16 6.11 3.14 -1.85
CA THR A 16 6.19 1.92 -1.05
C THR A 16 7.32 2.00 -0.04
N ALA A 17 7.07 1.52 1.18
CA ALA A 17 8.08 1.31 2.20
C ALA A 17 8.07 -0.12 2.74
N LEU A 18 9.19 -0.58 3.27
CA LEU A 18 9.33 -1.88 3.94
C LEU A 18 9.84 -1.68 5.38
N THR A 19 9.23 -2.39 6.32
CA THR A 19 9.60 -2.39 7.76
C THR A 19 9.46 -3.78 8.37
N THR A 20 10.20 -4.05 9.45
CA THR A 20 10.11 -5.30 10.25
C THR A 20 9.38 -5.12 11.58
N GLY A 21 9.04 -3.88 11.93
CA GLY A 21 8.28 -3.51 13.13
C GLY A 21 7.08 -2.66 12.75
N ASP A 22 6.11 -2.56 13.66
CA ASP A 22 4.89 -1.79 13.44
C ASP A 22 5.22 -0.35 13.01
N VAL A 23 4.34 0.28 12.24
CA VAL A 23 4.60 1.61 11.69
C VAL A 23 3.80 2.67 12.44
N ASP A 24 4.49 3.71 12.94
CA ASP A 24 3.80 4.86 13.50
C ASP A 24 3.20 5.69 12.36
N THR A 25 1.87 5.70 12.30
CA THR A 25 1.09 6.46 11.32
C THR A 25 0.51 7.73 11.91
N HIS A 26 0.79 8.01 13.19
CA HIS A 26 0.35 9.21 13.86
C HIS A 26 0.90 10.46 13.15
N ARG A 27 0.05 11.49 13.02
CA ARG A 27 0.36 12.78 12.35
C ARG A 27 0.69 12.72 10.87
N THR A 28 0.59 11.57 10.21
CA THR A 28 0.68 11.48 8.74
C THR A 28 -0.46 12.23 8.04
N GLY A 29 -1.58 12.46 8.74
CA GLY A 29 -2.80 13.01 8.14
C GLY A 29 -3.53 12.02 7.23
N ALA A 30 -3.03 10.79 7.11
CA ALA A 30 -3.60 9.79 6.24
C ALA A 30 -4.82 9.10 6.86
N LEU A 31 -5.75 8.70 6.00
CA LEU A 31 -6.63 7.58 6.32
C LEU A 31 -5.83 6.29 6.16
N VAL A 32 -5.75 5.52 7.24
CA VAL A 32 -4.99 4.26 7.27
C VAL A 32 -5.95 3.07 7.13
N ARG A 33 -5.56 2.11 6.30
CA ARG A 33 -6.15 0.77 6.23
C ARG A 33 -5.06 -0.27 6.44
N ARG A 34 -5.37 -1.30 7.22
CA ARG A 34 -4.46 -2.41 7.49
C ARG A 34 -5.03 -3.67 6.85
N LEU A 35 -4.22 -4.33 6.05
CA LEU A 35 -4.54 -5.54 5.29
C LEU A 35 -3.54 -6.63 5.63
N SER A 36 -3.91 -7.89 5.37
CA SER A 36 -3.04 -9.04 5.57
C SER A 36 -2.64 -9.71 4.27
N GLY A 37 -1.32 -9.87 4.07
CA GLY A 37 -0.74 -10.63 2.96
C GLY A 37 -1.25 -12.08 2.91
N THR A 38 -1.61 -12.68 4.05
CA THR A 38 -2.18 -14.04 4.09
C THR A 38 -3.52 -14.14 3.37
N ALA A 39 -4.31 -13.05 3.31
CA ALA A 39 -5.56 -12.97 2.57
C ALA A 39 -5.35 -12.59 1.10
N MET A 40 -4.15 -12.14 0.74
CA MET A 40 -3.81 -11.57 -0.56
C MET A 40 -2.72 -12.38 -1.28
N ARG A 41 -2.72 -13.71 -1.11
CA ARG A 41 -1.76 -14.61 -1.78
C ARG A 41 -1.97 -14.67 -3.30
N THR A 42 -3.18 -14.38 -3.77
CA THR A 42 -3.56 -14.28 -5.18
C THR A 42 -4.04 -12.87 -5.51
N VAL A 43 -4.11 -12.54 -6.80
CA VAL A 43 -4.66 -11.26 -7.28
C VAL A 43 -6.13 -11.09 -6.88
N ASP A 44 -6.94 -12.15 -6.97
CA ASP A 44 -8.34 -12.10 -6.54
C ASP A 44 -8.46 -11.81 -5.04
N GLY A 45 -7.63 -12.44 -4.21
CA GLY A 45 -7.60 -12.16 -2.77
C GLY A 45 -7.16 -10.72 -2.45
N LEU A 46 -6.23 -10.18 -3.25
CA LEU A 46 -5.83 -8.78 -3.18
C LEU A 46 -6.99 -7.84 -3.52
N TYR A 47 -7.71 -8.12 -4.60
CA TYR A 47 -8.90 -7.37 -4.99
C TYR A 47 -9.96 -7.35 -3.89
N ASP A 48 -10.32 -8.51 -3.34
CA ASP A 48 -11.31 -8.63 -2.28
C ASP A 48 -10.90 -7.85 -1.02
N ALA A 49 -9.63 -7.98 -0.60
CA ALA A 49 -9.13 -7.32 0.60
C ALA A 49 -9.13 -5.80 0.48
N PHE A 50 -8.68 -5.25 -0.65
CA PHE A 50 -8.71 -3.81 -0.90
C PHE A 50 -10.13 -3.29 -1.06
N ALA A 51 -10.98 -4.01 -1.80
CA ALA A 51 -12.38 -3.62 -1.99
C ALA A 51 -13.12 -3.51 -0.65
N ALA A 52 -12.93 -4.48 0.24
CA ALA A 52 -13.51 -4.46 1.58
C ALA A 52 -12.93 -3.35 2.47
N ALA A 53 -11.63 -3.09 2.40
CA ALA A 53 -11.00 -2.09 3.27
C ALA A 53 -11.26 -0.66 2.82
N TRP A 54 -11.28 -0.40 1.52
CA TRP A 54 -11.43 0.94 0.95
C TRP A 54 -12.85 1.26 0.48
N ASP A 55 -13.81 0.40 0.79
CA ASP A 55 -15.22 0.55 0.43
C ASP A 55 -15.38 0.78 -1.09
N PHE A 56 -14.78 -0.10 -1.89
CA PHE A 56 -14.87 -0.01 -3.35
C PHE A 56 -16.32 -0.07 -3.83
N PRO A 57 -16.65 0.51 -5.00
CA PRO A 57 -18.02 0.46 -5.53
C PRO A 57 -18.51 -0.97 -5.79
N ASP A 58 -19.81 -1.21 -5.59
CA ASP A 58 -20.45 -2.53 -5.84
C ASP A 58 -20.26 -3.07 -7.26
N HIS A 59 -19.95 -2.19 -8.22
CA HIS A 59 -19.71 -2.52 -9.62
C HIS A 59 -18.22 -2.62 -9.97
N PHE A 60 -17.34 -2.76 -8.96
CA PHE A 60 -15.91 -2.97 -9.16
C PHE A 60 -15.65 -4.16 -10.11
N GLY A 61 -14.77 -3.95 -11.10
CA GLY A 61 -14.63 -4.82 -12.26
C GLY A 61 -13.70 -6.03 -12.10
N PHE A 62 -13.09 -6.24 -10.93
CA PHE A 62 -12.19 -7.37 -10.62
C PHE A 62 -11.09 -7.61 -11.66
N ASN A 63 -10.42 -6.54 -12.08
CA ASN A 63 -9.27 -6.60 -12.97
C ASN A 63 -8.28 -5.45 -12.66
N LYS A 64 -7.07 -5.53 -13.22
CA LYS A 64 -5.96 -4.61 -12.93
C LYS A 64 -6.30 -3.16 -13.25
N ASP A 65 -6.88 -2.91 -14.42
CA ASP A 65 -7.28 -1.57 -14.86
C ASP A 65 -8.34 -0.97 -13.92
N ALA A 66 -9.37 -1.75 -13.57
CA ALA A 66 -10.40 -1.32 -12.64
C ALA A 66 -9.84 -1.07 -11.23
N PHE A 67 -8.86 -1.87 -10.80
CA PHE A 67 -8.20 -1.68 -9.52
C PHE A 67 -7.38 -0.39 -9.50
N ASP A 68 -6.57 -0.16 -10.53
CA ASP A 68 -5.73 1.02 -10.66
C ASP A 68 -6.57 2.31 -10.72
N ASP A 69 -7.71 2.27 -11.42
CA ASP A 69 -8.65 3.38 -11.48
C ASP A 69 -9.26 3.68 -10.10
N VAL A 70 -9.78 2.66 -9.39
CA VAL A 70 -10.44 2.89 -8.09
C VAL A 70 -9.45 3.34 -7.02
N ILE A 71 -8.24 2.75 -6.96
CA ILE A 71 -7.22 3.18 -5.99
C ILE A 71 -6.76 4.61 -6.26
N GLY A 72 -6.50 4.95 -7.52
CA GLY A 72 -6.06 6.29 -7.87
C GLY A 72 -7.14 7.36 -7.73
N ASP A 73 -8.42 6.99 -7.79
CA ASP A 73 -9.59 7.87 -7.67
C ASP A 73 -10.40 7.64 -6.38
N LEU A 74 -9.76 7.23 -5.28
CA LEU A 74 -10.45 7.13 -3.98
C LEU A 74 -11.20 8.44 -3.65
N PRO A 75 -12.36 8.41 -2.95
CA PRO A 75 -13.15 9.62 -2.72
C PRO A 75 -12.42 10.70 -1.92
N ALA A 76 -12.65 11.97 -2.30
CA ALA A 76 -12.26 13.10 -1.47
C ALA A 76 -13.14 13.19 -0.20
N GLY A 77 -12.60 13.80 0.87
CA GLY A 77 -13.38 14.05 2.09
C GLY A 77 -13.49 12.85 3.05
N LEU A 78 -12.88 11.71 2.74
CA LEU A 78 -12.72 10.61 3.68
C LEU A 78 -12.02 11.11 4.96
N ARG A 79 -12.41 10.55 6.12
CA ARG A 79 -11.97 11.03 7.43
C ARG A 79 -11.00 10.09 8.10
N THR A 80 -9.98 10.65 8.73
CA THR A 80 -9.03 9.92 9.59
C THR A 80 -9.73 9.42 10.86
N SER A 81 -9.07 8.54 11.62
CA SER A 81 -9.55 8.07 12.92
C SER A 81 -9.78 9.18 13.95
N THR A 82 -9.17 10.35 13.75
CA THR A 82 -9.35 11.55 14.60
C THR A 82 -10.48 12.47 14.13
N GLY A 83 -11.14 12.15 13.02
CA GLY A 83 -12.26 12.92 12.46
C GLY A 83 -11.86 14.04 11.49
N GLY A 84 -10.56 14.34 11.34
CA GLY A 84 -10.06 15.27 10.32
C GLY A 84 -10.19 14.69 8.89
N VAL A 85 -10.33 15.55 7.90
CA VAL A 85 -10.27 15.15 6.47
C VAL A 85 -8.88 14.58 6.17
N ALA A 86 -8.84 13.43 5.52
CA ALA A 86 -7.61 12.76 5.16
C ALA A 86 -6.85 13.57 4.09
N THR A 87 -5.56 13.82 4.34
CA THR A 87 -4.64 14.45 3.39
C THR A 87 -3.86 13.43 2.57
N GLY A 88 -4.14 12.14 2.77
CA GLY A 88 -3.59 11.05 1.99
C GLY A 88 -4.15 9.71 2.40
N PHE A 89 -3.73 8.67 1.69
CA PHE A 89 -4.15 7.29 1.88
C PHE A 89 -2.93 6.42 2.16
N LEU A 90 -3.02 5.61 3.20
CA LEU A 90 -1.95 4.71 3.60
C LEU A 90 -2.50 3.30 3.80
N THR A 91 -1.98 2.35 3.02
CA THR A 91 -2.26 0.93 3.23
C THR A 91 -1.07 0.27 3.89
N VAL A 92 -1.28 -0.31 5.08
CA VAL A 92 -0.28 -1.14 5.77
C VAL A 92 -0.62 -2.60 5.50
N ILE A 93 0.30 -3.34 4.91
CA ILE A 93 0.15 -4.76 4.60
C ILE A 93 1.01 -5.55 5.57
N ASP A 94 0.39 -6.22 6.55
CA ASP A 94 1.08 -7.20 7.39
C ASP A 94 1.28 -8.53 6.66
N HIS A 95 2.18 -9.38 7.18
CA HIS A 95 2.60 -10.62 6.54
C HIS A 95 3.00 -10.43 5.07
N ALA A 96 3.80 -9.39 4.79
CA ALA A 96 4.16 -9.00 3.43
C ALA A 96 4.95 -10.08 2.65
N GLU A 97 5.49 -11.07 3.34
CA GLU A 97 6.06 -12.28 2.74
C GLU A 97 5.03 -13.16 2.02
N GLU A 98 3.75 -13.09 2.40
CA GLU A 98 2.65 -13.86 1.81
C GLU A 98 1.93 -13.13 0.67
N LEU A 99 2.15 -11.81 0.55
CA LEU A 99 1.55 -10.97 -0.48
C LEU A 99 1.91 -11.49 -1.88
N LEU A 100 0.89 -11.87 -2.67
CA LEU A 100 1.02 -12.36 -4.03
C LEU A 100 1.98 -13.57 -4.17
N ALA A 101 2.11 -14.38 -3.11
CA ALA A 101 2.95 -15.58 -3.09
C ALA A 101 2.53 -16.63 -4.12
N ASP A 102 1.23 -16.70 -4.45
CA ASP A 102 0.65 -17.65 -5.39
C ASP A 102 0.29 -16.99 -6.74
N ALA A 103 0.73 -15.73 -6.97
CA ALA A 103 0.49 -14.99 -8.21
C ALA A 103 1.57 -15.24 -9.27
N THR A 104 1.35 -14.76 -10.50
CA THR A 104 2.38 -14.77 -11.55
C THR A 104 3.40 -13.65 -11.37
N ASP A 105 4.52 -13.71 -12.10
CA ASP A 105 5.51 -12.62 -12.11
C ASP A 105 4.91 -11.33 -12.69
N ASP A 106 4.07 -11.43 -13.73
CA ASP A 106 3.37 -10.29 -14.32
C ASP A 106 2.38 -9.63 -13.35
N ASP A 107 1.76 -10.41 -12.46
CA ASP A 107 0.90 -9.90 -11.40
C ASP A 107 1.70 -9.16 -10.32
N ARG A 108 2.83 -9.74 -9.91
CA ARG A 108 3.74 -9.09 -8.97
C ARG A 108 4.31 -7.80 -9.54
N ALA A 109 4.76 -7.82 -10.80
CA ALA A 109 5.32 -6.66 -11.48
C ALA A 109 4.31 -5.52 -11.60
N TRP A 110 3.07 -5.84 -11.99
CA TRP A 110 1.98 -4.86 -11.99
C TRP A 110 1.83 -4.22 -10.60
N PHE A 111 1.58 -5.01 -9.56
CA PHE A 111 1.31 -4.45 -8.23
C PHE A 111 2.52 -3.69 -7.64
N ALA A 112 3.74 -4.15 -7.90
CA ALA A 112 4.96 -3.53 -7.38
C ALA A 112 5.28 -2.18 -8.03
N THR A 113 4.84 -1.97 -9.27
CA THR A 113 5.11 -0.76 -10.07
C THR A 113 3.96 0.25 -10.09
N SER A 114 2.74 -0.14 -9.68
CA SER A 114 1.59 0.76 -9.61
C SER A 114 1.62 1.87 -8.53
N PRO A 115 2.27 1.74 -7.34
CA PRO A 115 2.18 2.75 -6.28
C PRO A 115 2.60 4.17 -6.66
N PRO A 116 3.68 4.41 -7.44
CA PRO A 116 3.98 5.72 -7.98
C PRO A 116 2.87 6.32 -8.85
N PHE A 117 2.22 5.49 -9.68
CA PHE A 117 1.12 5.92 -10.55
C PHE A 117 -0.13 6.30 -9.73
N TRP A 118 -0.51 5.50 -8.75
CA TRP A 118 -1.63 5.81 -7.86
C TRP A 118 -1.39 7.10 -7.07
N ARG A 119 -0.14 7.33 -6.64
CA ARG A 119 0.22 8.57 -5.96
C ARG A 119 0.08 9.77 -6.88
N GLU A 120 0.61 9.72 -8.11
CA GLU A 120 0.46 10.82 -9.07
C GLU A 120 -1.02 11.19 -9.27
N ARG A 121 -1.90 10.18 -9.32
CA ARG A 121 -3.34 10.40 -9.47
C ARG A 121 -3.96 11.04 -8.22
N CYS A 122 -3.63 10.56 -7.03
CA CYS A 122 -4.05 11.18 -5.76
C CYS A 122 -3.55 12.64 -5.62
N GLU A 123 -2.33 12.92 -6.08
CA GLU A 123 -1.69 14.25 -6.00
C GLU A 123 -2.43 15.30 -6.83
N ARG A 124 -3.09 14.92 -7.93
CA ARG A 124 -3.94 15.83 -8.73
C ARG A 124 -5.07 16.45 -7.93
N ASP A 125 -5.51 15.76 -6.88
CA ASP A 125 -6.52 16.23 -5.93
C ASP A 125 -5.91 16.71 -4.59
N GLY A 126 -4.59 16.91 -4.54
CA GLY A 126 -3.87 17.41 -3.37
C GLY A 126 -3.72 16.40 -2.23
N ARG A 127 -3.71 15.09 -2.54
CA ARG A 127 -3.64 14.01 -1.55
C ARG A 127 -2.40 13.15 -1.77
N GLY A 128 -1.79 12.69 -0.68
CA GLY A 128 -0.69 11.72 -0.74
C GLY A 128 -1.18 10.26 -0.81
N PHE A 129 -0.28 9.36 -1.20
CA PHE A 129 -0.54 7.93 -1.24
C PHE A 129 0.71 7.14 -0.84
N GLY A 130 0.52 6.04 -0.11
CA GLY A 130 1.59 5.09 0.16
C GLY A 130 1.13 3.70 0.60
N ILE A 131 2.03 2.74 0.42
CA ILE A 131 1.92 1.36 0.91
C ILE A 131 3.11 1.08 1.84
N VAL A 132 2.84 0.47 2.99
CA VAL A 132 3.88 -0.04 3.89
C VAL A 132 3.77 -1.54 3.95
N LEU A 133 4.81 -2.22 3.50
CA LEU A 133 5.01 -3.66 3.65
C LEU A 133 5.60 -3.91 5.03
N LEU A 134 4.86 -4.62 5.88
CA LEU A 134 5.32 -5.07 7.18
C LEU A 134 5.62 -6.57 7.06
N ALA A 135 6.92 -6.90 7.12
CA ALA A 135 7.42 -8.26 7.03
C ALA A 135 7.98 -8.72 8.37
N ASP A 136 8.03 -10.02 8.60
CA ASP A 136 8.84 -10.56 9.70
C ASP A 136 10.33 -10.27 9.48
N GLU A 137 11.09 -10.14 10.57
CA GLU A 137 12.53 -9.80 10.52
C GLU A 137 13.33 -10.77 9.64
N GLY A 138 13.03 -12.07 9.72
CA GLY A 138 13.67 -13.09 8.90
C GLY A 138 13.22 -13.13 7.43
N ALA A 139 12.14 -12.42 7.08
CA ALA A 139 11.54 -12.44 5.75
C ALA A 139 11.77 -11.13 4.96
N ALA A 140 12.15 -10.04 5.62
CA ALA A 140 12.23 -8.72 5.00
C ALA A 140 13.18 -8.65 3.80
N ASP A 141 14.34 -9.29 3.85
CA ASP A 141 15.27 -9.30 2.71
C ASP A 141 14.69 -10.05 1.50
N GLY A 142 13.91 -11.11 1.74
CA GLY A 142 13.18 -11.83 0.71
C GLY A 142 12.05 -10.99 0.11
N VAL A 143 11.31 -10.24 0.94
CA VAL A 143 10.28 -9.30 0.48
C VAL A 143 10.90 -8.20 -0.39
N GLU A 144 12.00 -7.59 0.06
CA GLU A 144 12.70 -6.57 -0.70
C GLU A 144 13.23 -7.09 -2.04
N GLN A 145 13.87 -8.26 -2.03
CA GLN A 145 14.37 -8.87 -3.26
C GLN A 145 13.25 -9.16 -4.25
N ARG A 146 12.12 -9.72 -3.79
CA ARG A 146 10.96 -10.01 -4.64
C ARG A 146 10.35 -8.75 -5.23
N TRP A 147 10.23 -7.69 -4.42
CA TRP A 147 9.69 -6.41 -4.86
C TRP A 147 10.55 -5.78 -5.95
N ARG A 148 11.88 -5.77 -5.76
CA ARG A 148 12.84 -5.24 -6.75
C ARG A 148 12.95 -6.11 -7.99
N ALA A 149 12.81 -7.43 -7.86
CA ALA A 149 12.77 -8.34 -9.01
C ALA A 149 11.51 -8.14 -9.88
N ALA A 150 10.46 -7.55 -9.30
CA ALA A 150 9.23 -7.13 -9.96
C ALA A 150 9.30 -5.67 -10.45
N ASP A 151 10.50 -5.10 -10.58
CA ASP A 151 10.79 -3.71 -10.96
C ASP A 151 10.21 -2.63 -10.03
N GLY A 152 9.68 -3.03 -8.86
CA GLY A 152 9.23 -2.10 -7.84
C GLY A 152 10.39 -1.44 -7.10
N ASP A 153 10.25 -0.15 -6.81
CA ASP A 153 11.11 0.57 -5.87
C ASP A 153 10.46 0.61 -4.48
N LEU A 154 11.28 0.67 -3.43
CA LEU A 154 10.81 0.80 -2.05
C LEU A 154 11.82 1.51 -1.16
N LEU A 155 11.31 2.17 -0.13
CA LEU A 155 12.11 2.72 0.95
C LEU A 155 12.17 1.72 2.12
N ARG A 156 13.37 1.28 2.52
CA ARG A 156 13.52 0.50 3.75
C ARG A 156 13.56 1.42 4.97
N LEU A 157 12.56 1.30 5.86
CA LEU A 157 12.47 2.11 7.07
C LEU A 157 13.48 1.62 8.12
N ARG A 158 14.19 2.57 8.73
CA ARG A 158 15.03 2.28 9.88
C ARG A 158 14.14 2.05 11.09
N GLN A 159 14.50 1.04 11.88
CA GLN A 159 13.89 0.85 13.19
C GLN A 159 14.62 1.77 14.17
N ASP A 160 13.87 2.54 14.95
CA ASP A 160 14.38 3.36 16.05
C ASP A 160 14.30 2.64 17.40
#